data_AF-A0A2N2C6W6-F1
#
_entry.id   AF-A0A2N2C6W6-F1
#
_cell.length_a   1.000
_cell.length_b   1.000
_cell.length_c   1.000
_cell.angle_alpha   90.00
_cell.angle_beta   90.00
_cell.angle_gamma   90.00
#
_symmetry.space_group_name_H-M   'P 1'
#
loop_
_entity.id
_entity.type
_entity.pdbx_description
1 polymer ?
#
loop_
_entity_poly.entity_id
_entity_poly.type
_entity_poly.pdbx_seq_one_letter_code
_entity_poly.pdbx_strand_id
1 'polypeptide(L)'
;MNGFMIRESALKDDHYYIDYNGEYELSKLSSCTGITESVIEHIYLEHDGAFDSDKAVFYFSKRGNAADAVEELNSRVIRSKTSRTVELTEEEIEYIRKALINEDSNIIFTKNTVRTSIFNKLNK
;
A
#
# COMPACT_ATOMS: atom_id res chain seq x y z
N MET A 1 4.99 -4.45 -0.22
CA MET A 1 4.17 -4.55 -1.44
C MET A 1 2.86 -3.89 -1.08
N ASN A 2 2.56 -2.71 -1.62
CA ASN A 2 1.29 -2.02 -1.36
C ASN A 2 0.35 -2.37 -2.50
N GLY A 3 -0.81 -2.94 -2.21
CA GLY A 3 -1.76 -3.35 -3.23
C GLY A 3 -3.03 -3.95 -2.66
N PHE A 4 -4.06 -4.00 -3.50
CA PHE A 4 -5.28 -4.71 -3.17
C PHE A 4 -5.05 -6.22 -3.13
N MET A 5 -5.62 -6.88 -2.13
CA MET A 5 -5.51 -8.31 -1.91
C MET A 5 -6.89 -8.93 -1.72
N ILE A 6 -7.13 -10.06 -2.37
CA ILE A 6 -8.33 -10.86 -2.15
C ILE A 6 -8.10 -11.75 -0.93
N ARG A 7 -9.00 -11.66 0.05
CA ARG A 7 -8.98 -12.43 1.28
C ARG A 7 -10.19 -13.33 1.34
N GLU A 8 -10.01 -14.53 1.88
CA GLU A 8 -11.12 -15.40 2.24
C GLU A 8 -11.67 -14.99 3.61
N SER A 9 -12.99 -14.97 3.73
CA SER A 9 -13.67 -14.60 4.96
C SER A 9 -13.61 -15.74 5.96
N ALA A 10 -13.14 -15.46 7.18
CA ALA A 10 -13.24 -16.40 8.29
C ALA A 10 -14.65 -16.44 8.93
N LEU A 11 -15.55 -15.53 8.52
CA LEU A 11 -16.89 -15.37 9.10
C LEU A 11 -18.00 -15.89 8.19
N LYS A 12 -17.72 -16.01 6.88
CA LYS A 12 -18.64 -16.50 5.87
C LYS A 12 -17.89 -17.47 4.97
N ASP A 13 -18.21 -18.75 5.09
CA ASP A 13 -17.63 -19.78 4.23
C ASP A 13 -17.86 -19.43 2.76
N ASP A 14 -16.87 -19.73 1.92
CA ASP A 14 -16.87 -19.48 0.47
C ASP A 14 -17.12 -18.02 0.05
N HIS A 15 -16.87 -17.05 0.94
CA HIS A 15 -16.92 -15.63 0.61
C HIS A 15 -15.55 -14.98 0.67
N TYR A 16 -15.35 -14.01 -0.21
CA TYR A 16 -14.11 -13.24 -0.31
C TYR A 16 -14.37 -11.77 -0.02
N TYR A 17 -13.38 -11.07 0.50
CA TYR A 17 -13.37 -9.62 0.60
C TYR A 17 -12.06 -9.08 0.06
N ILE A 18 -12.02 -7.78 -0.23
CA ILE A 18 -10.84 -7.11 -0.74
C ILE A 18 -10.29 -6.22 0.37
N ASP A 19 -9.00 -6.35 0.66
CA ASP A 19 -8.27 -5.41 1.53
C ASP A 19 -7.23 -4.62 0.74
N TYR A 20 -6.81 -3.48 1.28
CA TYR A 20 -5.60 -2.78 0.88
C TYR A 20 -4.74 -2.58 2.13
N ASN A 21 -3.61 -3.30 2.20
CA ASN A 21 -2.75 -3.31 3.39
C ASN A 21 -3.49 -3.67 4.70
N GLY A 22 -4.48 -4.55 4.63
CA GLY A 22 -5.28 -4.99 5.77
C GLY A 22 -6.50 -4.12 6.09
N GLU A 23 -6.67 -2.98 5.43
CA GLU A 23 -7.87 -2.14 5.53
C GLU A 23 -8.91 -2.58 4.49
N TYR A 24 -10.17 -2.72 4.88
CA TYR A 24 -11.26 -3.17 3.98
C TYR A 24 -12.51 -2.27 4.02
N GLU A 25 -12.59 -1.36 4.99
CA GLU A 25 -13.67 -0.37 5.04
C GLU A 25 -13.51 0.64 3.90
N LEU A 26 -14.61 1.01 3.24
CA LEU A 26 -14.57 1.94 2.09
C LEU A 26 -13.86 3.26 2.40
N SER A 27 -14.09 3.83 3.59
CA SER A 27 -13.48 5.08 4.03
C SER A 27 -11.95 4.98 4.17
N LYS A 28 -11.46 3.83 4.64
CA LYS A 28 -10.04 3.52 4.78
C LYS A 28 -9.41 3.26 3.43
N LEU A 29 -10.06 2.45 2.60
CA LEU A 29 -9.63 2.20 1.22
C LEU A 29 -9.53 3.50 0.43
N SER A 30 -10.51 4.40 0.58
CA SER A 30 -10.52 5.70 -0.06
C SER A 30 -9.33 6.56 0.35
N SER A 31 -9.07 6.62 1.67
CA SER A 31 -7.93 7.36 2.23
C SER A 31 -6.58 6.81 1.76
N CYS A 32 -6.45 5.48 1.64
CA CYS A 32 -5.20 4.82 1.23
C CYS A 32 -4.91 4.92 -0.27
N THR A 33 -5.95 4.92 -1.11
CA THR A 33 -5.80 4.77 -2.57
C THR A 33 -6.13 6.03 -3.36
N GLY A 34 -6.75 7.02 -2.73
CA GLY A 34 -7.23 8.24 -3.38
C GLY A 34 -8.47 8.05 -4.25
N ILE A 35 -9.03 6.83 -4.31
CA ILE A 35 -10.29 6.54 -5.00
C ILE A 35 -11.44 6.96 -4.06
N THR A 36 -12.47 7.65 -4.55
CA THR A 36 -13.60 8.03 -3.67
C THR A 36 -14.42 6.80 -3.26
N GLU A 37 -15.00 6.82 -2.06
CA GLU A 37 -15.82 5.72 -1.53
C GLU A 37 -16.92 5.29 -2.51
N SER A 38 -17.61 6.25 -3.11
CA SER A 38 -18.68 6.01 -4.09
C SER A 38 -18.20 5.25 -5.34
N VAL A 39 -16.95 5.45 -5.74
CA VAL A 39 -16.37 4.76 -6.90
C VAL A 39 -15.97 3.34 -6.52
N ILE A 40 -15.39 3.14 -5.33
CA ILE A 40 -15.06 1.81 -4.81
C ILE A 40 -16.34 0.98 -4.65
N GLU A 41 -17.37 1.56 -4.04
CA GLU A 41 -18.69 0.95 -3.89
C GLU A 41 -19.29 0.55 -5.25
N HIS A 42 -19.28 1.48 -6.22
CA HIS A 42 -19.80 1.20 -7.56
C HIS A 42 -19.08 0.03 -8.23
N ILE A 43 -17.75 -0.01 -8.19
CA ILE A 43 -16.95 -1.13 -8.73
C ILE A 43 -17.33 -2.43 -8.03
N TYR A 44 -17.43 -2.43 -6.71
CA TYR A 44 -17.83 -3.63 -5.97
C TYR A 44 -19.20 -4.12 -6.40
N LEU A 45 -20.18 -3.23 -6.55
CA LEU A 45 -21.53 -3.60 -7.00
C LEU A 45 -21.55 -4.10 -8.45
N GLU A 46 -20.76 -3.52 -9.36
CA GLU A 46 -20.66 -3.97 -10.76
C GLU A 46 -20.08 -5.39 -10.89
N HIS A 47 -19.23 -5.80 -9.95
CA HIS A 47 -18.63 -7.14 -9.88
C HIS A 47 -19.34 -8.05 -8.86
N ASP A 48 -20.66 -7.92 -8.69
CA ASP A 48 -21.50 -8.74 -7.78
C ASP A 48 -21.05 -8.75 -6.29
N GLY A 49 -20.40 -7.69 -5.82
CA GLY A 49 -20.09 -7.48 -4.42
C GLY A 49 -21.35 -7.14 -3.62
N ALA A 50 -21.59 -7.84 -2.52
CA ALA A 50 -22.71 -7.61 -1.62
C ALA A 50 -22.24 -6.93 -0.33
N PHE A 51 -22.83 -5.79 0.00
CA PHE A 51 -22.54 -5.09 1.25
C PHE A 51 -23.16 -5.81 2.45
N ASP A 52 -22.36 -6.04 3.48
CA ASP A 52 -22.79 -6.48 4.79
C ASP A 52 -22.76 -5.30 5.75
N SER A 53 -23.94 -4.81 6.14
CA SER A 53 -24.09 -3.66 7.03
C SER A 53 -23.60 -3.91 8.45
N ASP A 54 -23.62 -5.17 8.91
CA ASP A 54 -23.23 -5.52 10.28
C ASP A 54 -21.71 -5.50 10.44
N LYS A 55 -20.98 -5.72 9.34
CA LYS A 55 -19.51 -5.74 9.29
C LYS A 55 -18.90 -4.60 8.49
N ALA A 56 -19.73 -3.75 7.89
CA ALA A 56 -19.31 -2.63 7.04
C ALA A 56 -18.30 -3.04 5.94
N VAL A 57 -18.52 -4.21 5.32
CA VAL A 57 -17.62 -4.80 4.33
C VAL A 57 -18.38 -5.35 3.14
N PHE A 58 -17.76 -5.32 1.96
CA PHE A 58 -18.28 -5.98 0.76
C PHE A 58 -17.74 -7.40 0.65
N TYR A 59 -18.64 -8.36 0.44
CA TYR A 59 -18.29 -9.75 0.17
C TYR A 59 -18.61 -10.15 -1.26
N PHE A 60 -17.76 -11.01 -1.82
CA PHE A 60 -17.90 -11.64 -3.12
C PHE A 60 -18.10 -13.14 -2.92
N SER A 61 -19.13 -13.72 -3.53
CA SER A 61 -19.38 -15.16 -3.49
C SER A 61 -18.47 -15.96 -4.43
N LYS A 62 -17.73 -15.27 -5.32
CA LYS A 62 -16.79 -15.87 -6.27
C LYS A 62 -15.47 -15.12 -6.24
N ARG A 63 -14.37 -15.86 -6.14
CA ARG A 63 -13.02 -15.30 -6.19
C ARG A 63 -12.72 -14.57 -7.52
N GLY A 64 -13.30 -15.06 -8.64
CA GLY A 64 -13.15 -14.43 -9.96
C GLY A 64 -13.65 -13.00 -9.97
N ASN A 65 -14.88 -12.78 -9.50
CA ASN A 65 -15.47 -11.45 -9.40
C ASN A 65 -14.65 -10.50 -8.51
N ALA A 66 -14.12 -11.00 -7.39
CA ALA A 66 -13.21 -10.21 -6.56
C ALA A 66 -11.91 -9.86 -7.30
N ALA A 67 -11.42 -10.73 -8.18
CA ALA A 67 -10.23 -10.47 -8.99
C ALA A 67 -10.48 -9.40 -10.06
N ASP A 68 -11.62 -9.45 -10.74
CA ASP A 68 -12.03 -8.47 -11.74
C ASP A 68 -12.18 -7.08 -11.09
N ALA A 69 -12.81 -7.01 -9.91
CA ALA A 69 -12.90 -5.78 -9.12
C ALA A 69 -11.52 -5.25 -8.70
N VAL A 70 -10.59 -6.12 -8.31
CA VAL A 70 -9.22 -5.73 -7.96
C VAL A 70 -8.45 -5.18 -9.17
N GLU A 71 -8.60 -5.78 -10.35
CA GLU A 71 -7.98 -5.28 -11.57
C GLU A 71 -8.46 -3.86 -11.89
N GLU A 72 -9.78 -3.65 -11.83
CA GLU A 72 -10.37 -2.35 -12.07
C GLU A 72 -9.95 -1.31 -11.01
N LEU A 73 -9.97 -1.67 -9.73
CA LEU A 73 -9.48 -0.81 -8.66
C LEU A 73 -8.02 -0.41 -8.89
N ASN A 74 -7.15 -1.37 -9.22
CA ASN A 74 -5.74 -1.10 -9.50
C ASN A 74 -5.53 -0.14 -10.67
N SER A 75 -6.40 -0.19 -11.70
CA SER A 75 -6.35 0.75 -12.83
C SER A 75 -6.71 2.20 -12.43
N ARG A 76 -7.48 2.35 -11.33
CA ARG A 76 -8.01 3.63 -10.83
C ARG A 76 -7.27 4.16 -9.61
N VAL A 77 -6.36 3.38 -9.01
CA VAL A 77 -5.52 3.85 -7.89
C VAL A 77 -4.81 5.11 -8.36
N ILE A 78 -5.19 6.23 -7.76
CA ILE A 78 -4.43 7.46 -7.90
C ILE A 78 -3.16 7.18 -7.14
N ARG A 79 -2.11 6.78 -7.87
CA ARG A 79 -0.76 6.70 -7.33
C ARG A 79 -0.38 8.12 -6.89
N SER A 80 -0.78 8.50 -5.68
CA SER A 80 -0.12 9.57 -4.98
C SER A 80 1.35 9.18 -4.97
N LYS A 81 2.21 10.17 -5.16
CA LYS A 81 3.67 10.04 -5.27
C LYS A 81 4.31 9.51 -3.96
N THR A 82 3.81 8.43 -3.37
CA THR A 82 4.33 7.83 -2.13
C THR A 82 5.52 6.91 -2.41
N SER A 83 5.63 6.35 -3.62
CA SER A 83 6.89 5.79 -4.09
C SER A 83 7.72 6.90 -4.74
N ARG A 84 8.67 7.46 -3.99
CA ARG A 84 9.69 8.33 -4.53
C ARG A 84 10.95 7.53 -4.77
N THR A 85 11.30 7.35 -6.04
CA THR A 85 12.59 6.77 -6.40
C THR A 85 13.69 7.76 -6.03
N VAL A 86 14.61 7.32 -5.17
CA VAL A 86 15.79 8.10 -4.79
C VAL A 86 17.01 7.39 -5.34
N GLU A 87 17.74 8.06 -6.22
CA GLU A 87 18.99 7.54 -6.76
C GLU A 87 20.15 7.86 -5.79
N LEU A 88 20.83 6.80 -5.34
CA LEU A 88 22.00 6.87 -4.49
C LEU A 88 23.25 6.52 -5.28
N THR A 89 24.36 7.21 -5.00
CA THR A 89 25.67 6.82 -5.52
C THR A 89 26.27 5.68 -4.70
N GLU A 90 27.27 4.98 -5.24
CA GLU A 90 28.00 3.93 -4.51
C GLU A 90 28.58 4.44 -3.18
N GLU A 91 29.07 5.69 -3.14
CA GLU A 91 29.58 6.31 -1.90
C GLU A 91 28.48 6.53 -0.85
N GLU A 92 27.27 6.89 -1.27
CA GLU A 92 26.12 7.06 -0.38
C GLU A 92 25.59 5.71 0.12
N ILE A 93 25.60 4.68 -0.72
CA ILE A 93 25.23 3.31 -0.33
C ILE A 93 26.21 2.78 0.71
N GLU A 94 27.51 2.94 0.49
CA GLU A 94 28.55 2.49 1.41
C GLU A 94 28.50 3.25 2.74
N TYR A 95 28.15 4.54 2.71
CA TYR A 95 27.87 5.32 3.91
C TYR A 95 26.75 4.70 4.73
N ILE A 96 25.61 4.38 4.11
CA ILE A 96 24.45 3.80 4.79
C ILE A 96 24.80 2.42 5.36
N ARG A 97 25.50 1.58 4.62
CA ARG A 97 25.97 0.27 5.11
C ARG A 97 26.82 0.40 6.38
N LYS A 98 27.80 1.30 6.37
CA LYS A 98 28.63 1.56 7.56
C LYS A 98 27.81 2.10 8.72
N ALA A 99 26.84 2.98 8.46
CA ALA A 99 25.96 3.51 9.50
C ALA A 99 25.14 2.39 10.17
N LEU A 100 24.56 1.48 9.37
CA LEU A 100 23.77 0.35 9.87
C LEU A 100 24.62 -0.68 10.63
N ILE A 101 25.82 -1.01 10.13
CA ILE A 101 26.75 -1.94 10.80
C ILE A 101 27.23 -1.39 12.15
N ASN A 102 27.31 -0.06 12.27
CA ASN A 102 27.75 0.63 13.48
C ASN A 102 26.59 1.17 14.32
N GLU A 103 25.38 0.63 14.22
CA GLU A 103 24.20 1.12 14.97
C GLU A 103 24.43 1.20 16.49
N ASP A 104 25.24 0.30 17.06
CA ASP A 104 25.61 0.29 18.48
C ASP A 104 26.82 1.19 18.82
N SER A 105 27.46 1.78 17.81
CA SER A 105 28.64 2.64 17.98
C SER A 105 28.27 4.10 17.70
N ASN A 106 28.39 4.94 18.73
CA ASN A 106 28.05 6.37 18.70
C ASN A 106 28.93 7.23 17.75
N ILE A 107 29.78 6.62 16.93
CA ILE A 107 30.76 7.35 16.11
C ILE A 107 30.81 6.79 14.69
N ILE A 108 30.08 7.44 13.77
CA ILE A 108 30.26 7.26 12.34
C ILE A 108 31.29 8.30 11.86
N PHE A 109 32.53 7.88 11.63
CA PHE A 109 33.59 8.72 11.04
C PHE A 109 33.41 8.84 9.53
N THR A 110 32.46 9.64 9.08
CA THR A 110 32.21 9.85 7.65
C THR A 110 32.05 11.33 7.32
N LYS A 111 32.38 11.68 6.06
CA LYS A 111 32.36 13.06 5.57
C LYS A 111 30.93 13.62 5.62
N ASN A 112 30.76 14.75 6.32
CA ASN A 112 29.47 15.42 6.52
C ASN A 112 28.73 15.77 5.21
N THR A 113 29.47 15.91 4.12
CA THR A 113 28.94 16.18 2.78
C THR A 113 28.09 15.03 2.21
N VAL A 114 28.50 13.77 2.38
CA VAL A 114 27.77 12.59 1.87
C VAL A 114 26.46 12.41 2.66
N ARG A 115 26.54 12.54 3.99
CA ARG A 115 25.36 12.57 4.86
C ARG A 115 24.35 13.63 4.42
N THR A 116 24.83 14.84 4.19
CA THR A 116 23.97 15.98 3.78
C THR A 116 23.33 15.73 2.42
N SER A 117 24.07 15.16 1.46
CA SER A 117 23.53 14.73 0.17
C SER A 117 22.40 13.72 0.32
N ILE A 118 22.60 12.68 1.15
CA ILE A 118 21.57 11.68 1.46
C ILE A 118 20.33 12.34 2.07
N PHE A 119 20.48 13.18 3.11
CA PHE A 119 19.31 13.84 3.71
C PHE A 119 18.60 14.81 2.77
N ASN A 120 19.33 15.57 1.95
CA ASN A 120 18.72 16.42 0.92
C ASN A 120 17.96 15.59 -0.10
N LYS A 121 18.49 14.42 -0.47
CA LYS A 121 17.80 13.47 -1.33
C LYS A 121 16.61 12.86 -0.63
N LEU A 122 16.66 12.54 0.67
CA LEU A 122 15.57 11.91 1.41
C LEU A 122 14.44 12.88 1.82
N ASN A 123 14.76 14.16 2.06
CA ASN A 123 13.84 15.18 2.58
C ASN A 123 13.18 16.06 1.50
N LYS A 124 13.58 15.90 0.24
CA LYS A 124 12.93 16.56 -0.92
C LYS A 124 11.63 15.87 -1.32
#